data_AF-A0A024H5I0-F1
#
_entry.id   AF-A0A024H5I0-F1
#
_cell.length_a   1.000
_cell.length_b   1.000
_cell.length_c   1.000
_cell.angle_alpha   90.00
_cell.angle_beta   90.00
_cell.angle_gamma   90.00
#
_symmetry.space_group_name_H-M   'P 1'
#
loop_
_entity.id
_entity.type
_entity.pdbx_description
1 polymer ?
#
loop_
_entity_poly.entity_id
_entity_poly.type
_entity_poly.pdbx_seq_one_letter_code
_entity_poly.pdbx_strand_id
1 'polypeptide(L)'
;MQELGRIYWTRQGLRLAYSALMVWLAVAVMTALLPKGTSVAGTAPSSAAEVLRGLVDSVVAAAALPGVAVVVLGIVGAVISARDVRRRDPVRRFTRQQRREGMARAGGQCEMESGFGRRCGRPAEHGDHFYPWSKGGSTSLQNFVAACARCNRAKRARIPSPAQQQRMERRRRDYVPPSSSVSVGERQPLP
;
A
#
# COMPACT_ATOMS: atom_id res chain seq x y z
N MET A 1 8.67 7.96 13.77
CA MET A 1 7.26 8.31 13.48
C MET A 1 7.07 9.13 12.19
N GLN A 2 7.81 10.22 11.96
CA GLN A 2 7.60 11.09 10.79
C GLN A 2 7.80 10.39 9.44
N GLU A 3 8.78 9.47 9.34
CA GLU A 3 9.06 8.73 8.10
C GLU A 3 7.93 7.78 7.68
N LEU A 4 7.41 6.96 8.60
CA LEU A 4 6.29 6.05 8.31
C LEU A 4 5.05 6.84 7.88
N GLY A 5 4.78 7.97 8.53
CA GLY A 5 3.71 8.89 8.16
C GLY A 5 3.81 9.35 6.72
N ARG A 6 4.98 9.86 6.32
CA ARG A 6 5.24 10.28 4.94
C ARG A 6 4.98 9.13 3.97
N ILE A 7 5.58 7.96 4.21
CA ILE A 7 5.43 6.80 3.32
C ILE A 7 3.96 6.37 3.21
N TYR A 8 3.27 6.24 4.35
CA TYR A 8 1.89 5.79 4.39
C TYR A 8 0.97 6.75 3.61
N TRP A 9 1.06 8.06 3.88
CA TRP A 9 0.21 9.06 3.23
C TRP A 9 0.56 9.23 1.75
N THR A 10 1.82 9.14 1.35
CA THR A 10 2.20 9.11 -0.07
C THR A 10 1.56 7.93 -0.80
N ARG A 11 1.54 6.73 -0.19
CA ARG A 11 0.92 5.54 -0.80
C ARG A 11 -0.59 5.64 -0.86
N GLN A 12 -1.21 6.19 0.19
CA GLN A 12 -2.65 6.39 0.22
C GLN A 12 -3.08 7.45 -0.79
N GLY A 13 -2.35 8.56 -0.87
CA GLY A 13 -2.56 9.61 -1.86
C GLY A 13 -2.42 9.10 -3.28
N LEU A 14 -1.35 8.35 -3.59
CA LEU A 14 -1.16 7.74 -4.91
C LEU A 14 -2.33 6.82 -5.29
N ARG A 15 -2.82 5.99 -4.36
CA ARG A 15 -3.97 5.11 -4.61
C ARG A 15 -5.25 5.89 -4.87
N LEU A 16 -5.53 6.89 -4.04
CA LEU A 16 -6.72 7.74 -4.20
C LEU A 16 -6.67 8.52 -5.51
N ALA A 17 -5.52 9.11 -5.85
CA ALA A 17 -5.31 9.82 -7.10
C ALA A 17 -5.48 8.88 -8.30
N TYR A 18 -4.89 7.68 -8.26
CA TYR A 18 -5.08 6.68 -9.31
C TYR A 18 -6.55 6.30 -9.47
N SER A 19 -7.26 6.01 -8.38
CA SER A 19 -8.69 5.69 -8.43
C SER A 19 -9.52 6.85 -9.01
N ALA A 20 -9.24 8.08 -8.59
CA ALA A 20 -9.93 9.27 -9.10
C ALA A 20 -9.68 9.48 -10.60
N LEU A 21 -8.43 9.30 -11.06
CA LEU A 21 -8.09 9.40 -12.48
C LEU A 21 -8.73 8.28 -13.31
N MET A 22 -8.81 7.06 -12.79
CA MET A 22 -9.52 5.95 -13.46
C MET A 22 -11.01 6.23 -13.60
N VAL A 23 -11.63 6.80 -12.56
CA VAL A 23 -13.04 7.25 -12.63
C VAL A 23 -13.20 8.38 -13.64
N TRP A 24 -12.31 9.38 -13.63
CA TRP A 24 -12.35 10.47 -14.60
C TRP A 24 -12.20 9.96 -16.04
N LEU A 25 -11.22 9.07 -16.29
CA LEU A 25 -11.03 8.43 -17.58
C LEU A 25 -12.29 7.68 -18.03
N ALA A 26 -12.88 6.88 -17.15
CA ALA A 26 -14.09 6.14 -17.46
C ALA A 26 -15.26 7.07 -17.79
N VAL A 27 -15.48 8.12 -17.00
CA VAL A 27 -16.54 9.12 -17.25
C VAL A 27 -16.30 9.84 -18.57
N ALA A 28 -15.07 10.27 -18.86
CA ALA A 28 -14.72 10.97 -20.09
C ALA A 28 -14.95 10.11 -21.35
N VAL A 29 -14.61 8.82 -21.28
CA VAL A 29 -14.88 7.87 -22.38
C VAL A 29 -16.39 7.65 -22.52
N MET A 30 -17.12 7.45 -21.42
CA MET A 30 -18.57 7.25 -21.47
C MET A 30 -19.31 8.49 -22.03
N THR A 31 -18.90 9.70 -21.66
CA THR A 31 -19.48 10.94 -22.20
C THR A 31 -19.14 11.18 -23.66
N ALA A 32 -17.95 10.76 -24.11
CA ALA A 32 -17.57 10.83 -25.52
C ALA A 32 -18.39 9.88 -26.42
N LEU A 33 -18.86 8.76 -25.85
CA LEU A 33 -19.66 7.75 -26.54
C LEU A 33 -21.18 8.01 -26.46
N LEU A 34 -21.62 8.89 -25.56
CA LEU A 34 -23.03 9.28 -25.46
C LEU A 34 -23.47 10.00 -26.75
N PRO A 35 -24.65 9.67 -27.30
CA PRO A 35 -25.17 10.37 -28.47
C PRO A 35 -25.31 11.86 -28.13
N LYS A 36 -24.56 12.73 -28.81
CA LYS A 36 -24.79 14.17 -28.73
C LYS A 36 -26.13 14.42 -29.39
N GLY A 37 -27.14 14.79 -28.59
CA GLY A 37 -28.46 15.16 -29.09
C GLY A 37 -28.31 16.13 -30.27
N THR A 38 -28.98 15.80 -31.37
CA THR A 38 -28.94 16.47 -32.68
C THR A 38 -28.74 17.98 -32.54
N SER A 39 -27.52 18.45 -32.78
CA SER A 39 -27.19 19.88 -32.79
C SER A 39 -26.46 20.26 -34.08
N VAL A 40 -27.29 20.53 -35.09
CA VAL A 40 -27.21 21.60 -36.12
C VAL A 40 -26.05 21.60 -37.14
N ALA A 41 -26.45 21.56 -38.42
CA ALA A 41 -25.81 22.14 -39.62
C ALA A 41 -24.42 21.64 -40.07
N GLY A 42 -24.17 20.33 -40.05
CA GLY A 42 -23.06 19.70 -40.78
C GLY A 42 -23.58 18.74 -41.85
N THR A 43 -22.84 18.63 -42.97
CA THR A 43 -23.07 17.60 -44.00
C THR A 43 -23.22 16.24 -43.34
N ALA A 44 -24.32 15.53 -43.61
CA ALA A 44 -24.53 14.20 -43.06
C ALA A 44 -23.34 13.30 -43.44
N PRO A 45 -22.84 12.46 -42.52
CA PRO A 45 -21.73 11.56 -42.81
C PRO A 45 -22.07 10.70 -44.05
N SER A 46 -21.15 10.69 -45.01
CA SER A 46 -21.35 10.04 -46.32
C SER A 46 -21.05 8.53 -46.28
N SER A 47 -20.40 8.07 -45.20
CA SER A 47 -20.05 6.66 -45.00
C SER A 47 -19.97 6.25 -43.53
N ALA A 48 -20.16 4.96 -43.25
CA ALA A 48 -19.94 4.39 -41.92
C ALA A 48 -18.51 4.63 -41.38
N ALA A 49 -17.53 4.72 -42.28
CA ALA A 49 -16.14 4.99 -41.92
C ALA A 49 -15.95 6.40 -41.33
N GLU A 50 -16.68 7.41 -41.83
CA GLU A 50 -16.64 8.77 -41.27
C GLU A 50 -17.25 8.84 -39.87
N VAL A 51 -18.36 8.13 -39.66
CA VAL A 51 -18.98 8.02 -38.33
C VAL A 51 -18.01 7.37 -37.33
N LEU A 52 -17.38 6.26 -37.73
CA LEU A 52 -16.42 5.56 -36.88
C LEU A 52 -15.19 6.42 -36.55
N ARG A 53 -14.63 7.14 -37.53
CA ARG A 53 -13.49 8.06 -37.28
C ARG A 53 -13.87 9.17 -36.31
N GLY A 54 -15.02 9.83 -36.49
CA GLY A 54 -15.46 10.90 -35.58
C GLY A 54 -15.71 10.42 -34.14
N LEU A 55 -16.19 9.18 -33.97
CA LEU A 55 -16.29 8.55 -32.66
C LEU A 55 -14.91 8.29 -32.04
N VAL A 56 -13.98 7.74 -32.82
CA VAL A 56 -12.59 7.50 -32.37
C VAL A 56 -11.92 8.82 -31.96
N ASP A 57 -12.02 9.87 -32.77
CA ASP A 57 -11.44 11.17 -32.48
C ASP A 57 -12.03 11.79 -31.21
N SER A 58 -13.35 11.67 -31.01
CA SER A 58 -14.02 12.14 -29.80
C SER A 58 -13.54 11.40 -28.54
N VAL A 59 -13.36 10.07 -28.63
CA VAL A 59 -12.86 9.25 -27.52
C VAL A 59 -11.39 9.58 -27.24
N VAL A 60 -10.54 9.69 -28.26
CA VAL A 60 -9.12 10.03 -28.11
C VAL A 60 -8.98 11.41 -27.47
N ALA A 61 -9.71 12.41 -27.94
CA ALA A 61 -9.69 13.76 -27.38
C ALA A 61 -10.12 13.78 -25.90
N ALA A 62 -11.19 13.04 -25.56
CA ALA A 62 -11.69 12.96 -24.19
C ALA A 62 -10.76 12.17 -23.25
N ALA A 63 -10.11 11.12 -23.76
CA ALA A 63 -9.27 10.22 -22.97
C ALA A 63 -7.81 10.66 -22.86
N ALA A 64 -7.32 11.55 -23.72
CA ALA A 64 -5.91 11.92 -23.81
C ALA A 64 -5.33 12.41 -22.47
N LEU A 65 -5.93 13.45 -21.87
CA LEU A 65 -5.46 14.01 -20.60
C LEU A 65 -5.56 13.03 -19.41
N PRO A 66 -6.74 12.45 -19.10
CA PRO A 66 -6.82 11.48 -18.01
C PRO A 66 -5.98 10.24 -18.26
N GLY A 67 -5.86 9.79 -19.51
CA GLY A 67 -5.03 8.66 -19.91
C GLY A 67 -3.54 8.91 -19.65
N VAL A 68 -3.01 10.05 -20.09
CA VAL A 68 -1.62 10.45 -19.79
C VAL A 68 -1.40 10.55 -18.28
N ALA A 69 -2.33 11.13 -17.53
CA ALA A 69 -2.22 11.25 -16.07
C ALA A 69 -2.18 9.87 -15.38
N VAL A 70 -3.00 8.91 -15.83
CA VAL A 70 -2.98 7.51 -15.34
C VAL A 70 -1.62 6.87 -15.62
N VAL A 71 -1.07 7.05 -16.82
CA VAL A 71 0.27 6.53 -17.19
C VAL A 71 1.36 7.12 -16.29
N VAL A 72 1.35 8.44 -16.08
CA VAL A 72 2.31 9.12 -15.19
C VAL A 72 2.22 8.59 -13.76
N LEU A 73 1.02 8.45 -13.19
CA LEU A 73 0.87 7.85 -11.85
C LEU A 73 1.30 6.37 -11.81
N GLY A 74 1.07 5.63 -12.89
CA GLY A 74 1.58 4.26 -13.06
C GLY A 74 3.11 4.20 -12.98
N ILE A 75 3.80 5.10 -13.70
CA ILE A 75 5.26 5.23 -13.66
C ILE A 75 5.74 5.59 -12.25
N VAL A 76 5.10 6.56 -11.58
CA VAL A 76 5.42 6.92 -10.18
C VAL A 76 5.27 5.70 -9.26
N GLY A 77 4.17 4.95 -9.39
CA GLY A 77 3.94 3.71 -8.66
C GLY A 77 5.01 2.64 -8.92
N ALA A 78 5.44 2.49 -10.18
CA ALA A 78 6.50 1.58 -10.57
C ALA A 78 7.86 1.99 -9.98
N VAL A 79 8.23 3.28 -10.02
CA VAL A 79 9.47 3.80 -9.42
C VAL A 79 9.48 3.55 -7.91
N ILE A 80 8.36 3.81 -7.23
CA ILE A 80 8.26 3.56 -5.79
C ILE A 80 8.41 2.05 -5.50
N SER A 81 7.77 1.19 -6.30
CA SER A 81 7.88 -0.27 -6.14
C SER A 81 9.30 -0.76 -6.42
N ALA A 82 10.00 -0.19 -7.39
CA ALA A 82 11.41 -0.49 -7.66
C ALA A 82 12.31 -0.08 -6.48
N ARG A 83 12.05 1.07 -5.85
CA ARG A 83 12.75 1.51 -4.63
C ARG A 83 12.49 0.55 -3.45
N ASP A 84 11.27 0.04 -3.32
CA ASP A 84 10.95 -0.99 -2.33
C ASP A 84 11.76 -2.27 -2.56
N VAL A 85 11.92 -2.70 -3.82
CA VAL A 85 12.74 -3.86 -4.17
C VAL A 85 14.21 -3.63 -3.82
N ARG A 86 14.76 -2.46 -4.15
CA ARG A 86 16.15 -2.12 -3.84
C ARG A 86 16.45 -2.06 -2.34
N ARG A 87 15.43 -1.78 -1.51
CA ARG A 87 15.54 -1.81 -0.05
C ARG A 87 15.31 -3.20 0.55
N ARG A 88 15.05 -4.26 -0.23
CA ARG A 88 14.78 -5.57 0.39
C ARG A 88 16.02 -6.06 1.10
N ASP A 89 15.82 -6.47 2.34
CA ASP A 89 16.84 -7.18 3.10
C ASP A 89 17.19 -8.48 2.36
N PRO A 90 18.47 -8.76 2.05
CA PRO A 90 18.86 -10.03 1.45
C PRO A 90 18.43 -11.23 2.32
N VAL A 91 18.36 -11.04 3.64
CA VAL A 91 17.86 -12.04 4.57
C VAL A 91 16.37 -11.80 4.79
N ARG A 92 15.54 -12.74 4.35
CA ARG A 92 14.08 -12.69 4.63
C ARG A 92 13.70 -13.35 5.94
N ARG A 93 14.38 -14.45 6.31
CA ARG A 93 13.98 -15.28 7.45
C ARG A 93 14.74 -14.87 8.69
N PHE A 94 14.02 -14.64 9.78
CA PHE A 94 14.62 -14.47 11.10
C PHE A 94 15.41 -15.73 11.49
N THR A 95 16.56 -15.53 12.13
CA THR A 95 17.33 -16.65 12.71
C THR A 95 16.55 -17.32 13.83
N ARG A 96 16.95 -18.55 14.22
CA ARG A 96 16.32 -19.24 15.36
C ARG A 96 16.43 -18.42 16.64
N GLN A 97 17.58 -17.77 16.85
CA GLN A 97 17.81 -16.88 17.98
C GLN A 97 16.86 -15.67 17.95
N GLN A 98 16.78 -14.95 16.82
CA GLN A 98 15.88 -13.81 16.68
C GLN A 98 14.41 -14.18 16.90
N ARG A 99 13.99 -15.35 16.40
CA ARG A 99 12.64 -15.87 16.67
C ARG A 99 12.41 -16.14 18.15
N ARG A 100 13.36 -16.80 18.82
CA ARG A 100 13.24 -17.10 20.26
C ARG A 100 13.16 -15.81 21.08
N GLU A 101 14.05 -14.86 20.83
CA GLU A 101 14.09 -13.57 21.51
C GLU A 101 12.82 -12.75 21.26
N GLY A 102 12.38 -12.65 20.00
CA GLY A 102 11.17 -11.93 19.65
C GLY A 102 9.89 -12.52 20.26
N MET A 103 9.80 -13.86 20.33
CA MET A 103 8.68 -14.55 20.97
C MET A 103 8.71 -14.41 22.49
N ALA A 104 9.90 -14.49 23.10
CA ALA A 104 10.09 -14.29 24.54
C ALA A 104 9.74 -12.85 24.95
N ARG A 105 10.17 -11.84 24.17
CA ARG A 105 9.81 -10.43 24.38
C ARG A 105 8.29 -10.21 24.37
N ALA A 106 7.57 -11.00 23.60
CA ALA A 106 6.11 -10.94 23.55
C ALA A 106 5.42 -11.79 24.62
N GLY A 107 6.15 -12.50 25.49
CA GLY A 107 5.57 -13.44 26.46
C GLY A 107 4.77 -14.56 25.80
N GLY A 108 5.13 -14.96 24.57
CA GLY A 108 4.39 -15.96 23.80
C GLY A 108 2.98 -15.51 23.35
N GLN A 109 2.60 -14.25 23.55
CA GLN A 109 1.29 -13.71 23.17
C GLN A 109 1.39 -12.84 21.92
N CYS A 110 0.39 -12.93 21.04
CA CYS A 110 0.29 -12.13 19.84
C CYS A 110 0.38 -10.62 20.14
N GLU A 111 1.29 -9.89 19.50
CA GLU A 111 1.45 -8.44 19.65
C GLU A 111 0.54 -7.64 18.70
N MET A 112 -0.03 -8.32 17.71
CA MET A 112 -0.93 -7.74 16.73
C MET A 112 -2.24 -7.29 17.37
N GLU A 113 -2.93 -6.40 16.68
CA GLU A 113 -4.23 -5.89 17.11
C GLU A 113 -5.37 -6.83 16.73
N SER A 114 -6.36 -6.94 17.61
CA SER A 114 -7.65 -7.54 17.31
C SER A 114 -8.77 -6.60 17.75
N GLY A 115 -9.75 -6.34 16.87
CA GLY A 115 -10.84 -5.42 17.16
C GLY A 115 -10.34 -4.00 17.46
N PHE A 116 -10.93 -3.36 18.47
CA PHE A 116 -10.75 -1.97 18.94
C PHE A 116 -9.31 -1.57 19.37
N GLY A 117 -8.28 -1.89 18.59
CA GLY A 117 -6.88 -1.51 18.86
C GLY A 117 -6.23 -2.25 20.05
N ARG A 118 -6.92 -3.22 20.64
CA ARG A 118 -6.42 -4.03 21.76
C ARG A 118 -5.46 -5.10 21.26
N ARG A 119 -4.51 -5.48 22.12
CA ARG A 119 -3.62 -6.61 21.88
C ARG A 119 -4.44 -7.89 21.71
N CYS A 120 -4.09 -8.70 20.72
CA CYS A 120 -4.71 -9.99 20.51
C CYS A 120 -4.36 -10.93 21.67
N GLY A 121 -5.37 -11.50 22.32
CA GLY A 121 -5.18 -12.43 23.44
C GLY A 121 -4.68 -13.82 23.05
N ARG A 122 -4.55 -14.12 21.75
CA ARG A 122 -4.17 -15.45 21.26
C ARG A 122 -2.66 -15.71 21.42
N PRO A 123 -2.23 -16.97 21.58
CA PRO A 123 -0.82 -17.30 21.54
C PRO A 123 -0.20 -16.89 20.21
N ALA A 124 1.04 -16.40 20.27
CA ALA A 124 1.83 -16.18 19.09
C ALA A 124 2.34 -17.52 18.56
N GLU A 125 2.30 -17.68 17.24
CA GLU A 125 2.72 -18.90 16.55
C GLU A 125 3.85 -18.59 15.54
N HIS A 126 3.88 -17.36 15.02
CA HIS A 126 4.74 -16.94 13.94
C HIS A 126 5.48 -15.65 14.30
N GLY A 127 6.71 -15.54 13.83
CA GLY A 127 7.43 -14.27 13.77
C GLY A 127 7.22 -13.63 12.41
N ASP A 128 6.65 -12.43 12.37
CA ASP A 128 6.40 -11.67 11.14
C ASP A 128 7.09 -10.30 11.21
N HIS A 129 7.25 -9.65 10.05
CA HIS A 129 7.81 -8.31 9.94
C HIS A 129 6.72 -7.26 10.14
N PHE A 130 6.84 -6.37 11.13
CA PHE A 130 5.90 -5.26 11.33
C PHE A 130 5.75 -4.41 10.06
N TYR A 131 6.88 -3.91 9.55
CA TYR A 131 7.00 -3.33 8.23
C TYR A 131 7.35 -4.46 7.24
N PRO A 132 6.53 -4.71 6.20
CA PRO A 132 6.67 -5.90 5.38
C PRO A 132 8.01 -5.94 4.64
N TRP A 133 8.69 -7.10 4.70
CA TRP A 133 9.96 -7.35 4.01
C TRP A 133 9.91 -7.00 2.52
N SER A 134 8.82 -7.32 1.84
CA SER A 134 8.63 -7.04 0.41
C SER A 134 8.64 -5.54 0.05
N LYS A 135 8.57 -4.66 1.05
CA LYS A 135 8.59 -3.19 0.91
C LYS A 135 9.83 -2.55 1.56
N GLY A 136 10.84 -3.36 1.87
CA GLY A 136 12.09 -2.91 2.48
C GLY A 136 12.08 -2.85 4.01
N GLY A 137 11.23 -3.65 4.67
CA GLY A 137 11.37 -3.90 6.11
C GLY A 137 12.61 -4.75 6.39
N SER A 138 13.37 -4.42 7.44
CA SER A 138 14.57 -5.17 7.83
C SER A 138 14.22 -6.46 8.56
N THR A 139 15.07 -7.48 8.47
CA THR A 139 14.95 -8.71 9.26
C THR A 139 15.74 -8.54 10.56
N SER A 140 15.17 -7.74 11.45
CA SER A 140 15.73 -7.42 12.76
C SER A 140 14.73 -7.65 13.90
N LEU A 141 15.21 -7.65 15.14
CA LEU A 141 14.35 -7.72 16.33
C LEU A 141 13.42 -6.50 16.47
N GLN A 142 13.85 -5.33 16.01
CA GLN A 142 13.02 -4.11 16.01
C GLN A 142 11.85 -4.25 15.05
N ASN A 143 12.04 -4.90 13.89
CA ASN A 143 10.95 -5.16 12.95
C ASN A 143 10.20 -6.48 13.24
N PHE A 144 10.67 -7.29 14.19
CA PHE A 144 10.02 -8.56 14.55
C PHE A 144 8.73 -8.34 15.35
N VAL A 145 7.69 -9.07 14.98
CA VAL A 145 6.41 -9.12 15.69
C VAL A 145 5.96 -10.56 15.89
N ALA A 146 5.63 -10.90 17.13
CA ALA A 146 5.00 -12.18 17.44
C ALA A 146 3.51 -12.13 17.06
N ALA A 147 3.07 -13.03 16.17
CA ALA A 147 1.71 -13.03 15.63
C ALA A 147 1.07 -14.43 15.65
N CYS A 148 -0.23 -14.49 15.94
CA CYS A 148 -1.04 -15.70 15.72
C CYS A 148 -1.36 -15.85 14.22
N ALA A 149 -1.69 -17.06 13.75
CA ALA A 149 -2.02 -17.30 12.34
C ALA A 149 -3.16 -16.41 11.80
N ARG A 150 -4.16 -16.06 12.63
CA ARG A 150 -5.27 -15.19 12.21
C ARG A 150 -4.79 -13.76 11.94
N CYS A 151 -4.10 -13.14 12.90
CA CYS A 151 -3.62 -11.77 12.76
C CYS A 151 -2.56 -11.65 11.66
N ASN A 152 -1.66 -12.63 11.55
CA ASN A 152 -0.66 -12.67 10.48
C ASN A 152 -1.32 -12.69 9.09
N ARG A 153 -2.28 -13.60 8.86
CA ARG A 153 -3.03 -13.68 7.60
C ARG A 153 -3.83 -12.41 7.32
N ALA A 154 -4.40 -11.78 8.35
CA ALA A 154 -5.13 -10.53 8.20
C ALA A 154 -4.19 -9.37 7.82
N LYS A 155 -3.00 -9.26 8.42
CA LYS A 155 -2.03 -8.19 8.15
C LYS A 155 -1.58 -8.19 6.68
N ARG A 156 -1.21 -9.36 6.15
CA ARG A 156 -0.61 -9.52 4.80
C ARG A 156 0.64 -8.62 4.64
N ALA A 157 0.92 -8.19 3.40
CA ALA A 157 1.98 -7.24 3.09
C ALA A 157 1.53 -5.76 3.18
N ARG A 158 0.57 -5.42 4.06
CA ARG A 158 0.11 -4.04 4.23
C ARG A 158 1.17 -3.21 4.97
N ILE A 159 1.38 -1.96 4.53
CA ILE A 159 2.22 -1.01 5.27
C ILE A 159 1.43 -0.61 6.52
N PRO A 160 2.00 -0.70 7.72
CA PRO A 160 1.32 -0.27 8.94
C PRO A 160 1.03 1.23 8.90
N SER A 161 -0.11 1.66 9.43
CA SER A 161 -0.39 3.09 9.58
C SER A 161 0.42 3.67 10.74
N PRO A 162 0.68 4.99 10.74
CA PRO A 162 1.36 5.65 11.86
C PRO A 162 0.66 5.43 13.20
N ALA A 163 -0.68 5.42 13.20
CA ALA A 163 -1.46 5.14 14.38
C ALA A 163 -1.29 3.68 14.87
N GLN A 164 -1.17 2.71 13.96
CA GLN A 164 -0.88 1.32 14.33
C GLN A 164 0.52 1.18 14.95
N GLN A 165 1.53 1.84 14.38
CA GLN A 165 2.88 1.88 14.93
C GLN A 165 2.86 2.47 16.35
N GLN A 166 2.28 3.65 16.52
CA GLN A 166 2.18 4.30 17.83
C GLN A 166 1.47 3.45 18.87
N ARG A 167 0.35 2.81 18.51
CA ARG A 167 -0.37 1.93 19.44
C ARG A 167 0.45 0.70 19.81
N MET A 168 1.16 0.10 18.86
CA MET A 168 2.06 -1.02 19.17
C MET A 168 3.20 -0.60 20.10
N GLU A 169 3.85 0.52 19.81
CA GLU A 169 4.92 1.08 20.67
C GLU A 169 4.40 1.42 22.07
N ARG A 170 3.20 2.00 22.18
CA ARG A 170 2.55 2.25 23.48
C ARG A 170 2.31 0.95 24.24
N ARG A 171 1.69 -0.06 23.62
CA ARG A 171 1.44 -1.35 24.27
C ARG A 171 2.73 -2.06 24.67
N ARG A 172 3.80 -1.96 23.87
CA ARG A 172 5.10 -2.56 24.21
C ARG A 172 5.65 -2.02 25.54
N ARG A 173 5.34 -0.78 25.93
CA ARG A 173 5.76 -0.23 27.23
C ARG A 173 5.21 -1.02 28.42
N ASP A 174 4.10 -1.74 28.24
CA ASP A 174 3.44 -2.47 29.32
C ASP A 174 4.10 -3.83 29.60
N TYR A 175 4.84 -4.40 28.64
CA TYR A 175 5.38 -5.78 28.74
C TYR A 175 6.81 -5.95 28.24
N VAL A 176 7.42 -4.92 27.63
CA VAL A 176 8.83 -4.92 27.25
C VAL A 176 9.63 -4.25 28.36
N PRO A 177 10.76 -4.82 28.82
CA PRO A 177 11.58 -4.22 29.85
C PRO A 177 12.00 -2.78 29.50
N PRO A 178 12.09 -1.84 30.47
CA PRO A 178 12.46 -0.45 30.20
C PRO A 178 13.82 -0.26 29.54
N SER A 179 14.74 -1.22 29.71
CA SER A 179 16.06 -1.24 29.08
C SER A 179 16.04 -1.63 27.60
N SER A 180 14.92 -2.15 27.10
CA SER A 180 14.76 -2.62 25.73
C SER A 180 14.01 -1.61 24.86
N SER A 181 14.37 -1.53 23.58
CA SER A 181 13.65 -0.65 22.66
C SER A 181 12.20 -1.11 22.44
N VAL A 182 11.27 -0.16 22.55
CA VAL A 182 9.86 -0.35 22.18
C VAL A 182 9.59 -0.01 20.71
N SER A 183 10.58 0.54 19.99
CA SER A 183 10.45 0.89 18.58
C SER A 183 10.05 -0.32 17.73
N VAL A 184 9.24 -0.07 16.70
CA VAL A 184 8.81 -1.11 15.75
C VAL A 184 8.99 -0.64 14.32
N GLY A 185 9.16 -1.58 13.40
CA GLY A 185 9.08 -1.28 11.96
C GLY A 185 10.36 -0.76 11.34
N GLU A 186 11.51 -1.22 11.83
CA GLU A 186 12.80 -0.91 11.22
C GLU A 186 12.80 -1.29 9.72
N ARG A 187 13.42 -0.40 8.93
CA ARG A 187 13.51 -0.52 7.47
C ARG A 187 14.97 -0.57 7.09
N GLN A 188 15.25 -1.27 6.00
CA GLN A 188 16.58 -1.23 5.41
C GLN A 188 16.83 0.14 4.77
N PRO A 189 18.05 0.71 4.94
CA PRO A 189 18.45 1.91 4.23
C PRO A 189 18.45 1.68 2.71
N LEU A 190 18.47 2.77 1.94
CA LEU A 190 18.83 2.61 0.52
C LEU A 190 20.33 2.37 0.45
N PRO A 191 20.79 1.41 -0.36
CA PRO A 191 22.18 1.38 -0.78
C PRO A 191 22.54 2.65 -1.56
#